data_AF-A0A0A6P1M2-F1
#
_entry.id   AF-A0A0A6P1M2-F1
#
_cell.length_a   1.000
_cell.length_b   1.000
_cell.length_c   1.000
_cell.angle_alpha   90.00
_cell.angle_beta   90.00
_cell.angle_gamma   90.00
#
_symmetry.space_group_name_H-M   'P 1'
#
loop_
_entity.id
_entity.type
_entity.pdbx_description
1 polymer ?
#
loop_
_entity_poly.entity_id
_entity_poly.type
_entity_poly.pdbx_seq_one_letter_code
_entity_poly.pdbx_strand_id
1 'polypeptide(L)'
;IYKPEFAPTKAILEAYKKNQGDWSIYEQQFLALMQQRKIEQKFKSDRFHQACLLCSEDTPKHCHRRLVAEYLRDKWEGVEIRHIL
;
A
#
# COMPACT_ATOMS: atom_id res chain seq x y z
N ILE A 1 13.91 -4.43 4.39
CA ILE A 1 13.26 -4.95 5.62
C ILE A 1 11.78 -5.15 5.31
N TYR A 2 11.21 -6.29 5.71
CA TYR A 2 9.77 -6.56 5.52
C TYR A 2 8.92 -5.94 6.66
N LYS A 3 7.76 -5.38 6.32
CA LYS A 3 6.80 -4.76 7.26
C LYS A 3 5.39 -5.34 7.05
N PRO A 4 4.94 -6.29 7.89
CA PRO A 4 3.63 -6.92 7.78
C PRO A 4 2.45 -5.93 7.83
N GLU A 5 2.63 -4.76 8.44
CA GLU A 5 1.63 -3.71 8.54
C GLU A 5 1.22 -3.14 7.18
N PHE A 6 2.09 -3.27 6.17
CA PHE A 6 1.84 -2.86 4.78
C PHE A 6 1.36 -4.01 3.89
N ALA A 7 1.23 -5.22 4.42
CA ALA A 7 0.81 -6.39 3.65
C ALA A 7 -0.71 -6.59 3.72
N PRO A 8 -1.35 -7.07 2.63
CA PRO A 8 -2.76 -7.46 2.65
C PRO A 8 -2.98 -8.64 3.60
N THR A 9 -4.20 -8.77 4.13
CA THR A 9 -4.57 -9.96 4.89
C THR A 9 -4.92 -11.10 3.95
N LYS A 10 -4.86 -12.35 4.44
CA LYS A 10 -5.37 -13.51 3.72
C LYS A 10 -6.83 -13.33 3.30
N ALA A 11 -7.67 -12.73 4.15
CA ALA A 11 -9.07 -12.49 3.85
C ALA A 11 -9.27 -11.60 2.62
N ILE A 12 -8.49 -10.52 2.49
CA ILE A 12 -8.52 -9.62 1.32
C ILE A 12 -8.09 -10.37 0.05
N LEU A 13 -7.03 -11.18 0.13
CA LEU A 13 -6.56 -11.98 -1.01
C LEU A 13 -7.60 -13.01 -1.46
N GLU A 14 -8.26 -13.66 -0.53
CA GLU A 14 -9.32 -14.61 -0.85
C GLU A 14 -10.57 -13.92 -1.42
N ALA A 15 -10.94 -12.74 -0.91
CA ALA A 15 -12.01 -11.94 -1.48
C ALA A 15 -11.70 -11.50 -2.91
N TYR A 16 -10.48 -11.06 -3.17
CA TYR A 16 -10.01 -10.70 -4.52
C TYR A 16 -10.15 -11.86 -5.51
N LYS A 17 -9.67 -13.06 -5.14
CA LYS A 17 -9.82 -14.26 -5.98
C LYS A 17 -11.29 -14.63 -6.22
N LYS A 18 -12.13 -14.58 -5.18
CA LYS A 18 -13.56 -14.90 -5.26
C LYS A 18 -14.33 -13.95 -6.18
N ASN A 19 -13.92 -12.69 -6.24
CA ASN A 19 -14.52 -11.67 -7.11
C ASN A 19 -13.80 -11.56 -8.46
N GLN A 20 -13.30 -12.68 -8.99
CA GLN A 20 -12.64 -12.75 -10.31
C GLN A 20 -11.46 -11.78 -10.50
N GLY A 21 -10.79 -11.41 -9.41
CA GLY A 21 -9.68 -10.46 -9.47
C GLY A 21 -10.12 -9.01 -9.67
N ASP A 22 -11.31 -8.62 -9.21
CA ASP A 22 -11.73 -7.21 -9.18
C ASP A 22 -10.81 -6.38 -8.28
N TRP A 23 -9.95 -5.59 -8.92
CA TRP A 23 -8.98 -4.75 -8.25
C TRP A 23 -9.63 -3.63 -7.43
N SER A 24 -10.80 -3.14 -7.84
CA SER A 24 -11.49 -2.04 -7.14
C SER A 24 -11.91 -2.49 -5.74
N ILE A 25 -12.40 -3.73 -5.63
CA ILE A 25 -12.75 -4.35 -4.35
C ILE A 25 -11.51 -4.53 -3.48
N TYR A 26 -10.41 -5.01 -4.07
CA TYR A 26 -9.14 -5.15 -3.34
C TYR A 26 -8.65 -3.80 -2.81
N GLU A 27 -8.62 -2.78 -3.65
CA GLU A 27 -8.15 -1.44 -3.32
C GLU A 27 -8.96 -0.82 -2.16
N GLN A 28 -10.30 -0.90 -2.23
CA GLN A 28 -11.18 -0.42 -1.17
C GLN A 28 -10.90 -1.12 0.17
N GLN A 29 -10.86 -2.46 0.18
CA GLN A 29 -10.62 -3.22 1.41
C GLN A 29 -9.22 -2.99 1.97
N PHE A 30 -8.22 -2.90 1.09
CA PHE A 30 -6.83 -2.71 1.48
C PHE A 30 -6.57 -1.32 2.07
N LEU A 31 -7.13 -0.26 1.48
CA LEU A 31 -7.03 1.10 2.03
C LEU A 31 -7.76 1.22 3.37
N ALA A 32 -8.94 0.59 3.52
CA ALA A 32 -9.63 0.51 4.80
C ALA A 32 -8.78 -0.18 5.88
N LEU A 33 -8.05 -1.23 5.52
CA LEU A 33 -7.11 -1.90 6.42
C LEU A 33 -5.93 -0.99 6.81
N MET A 34 -5.36 -0.23 5.88
CA MET A 34 -4.27 0.72 6.18
C MET A 34 -4.74 1.77 7.19
N GLN A 35 -5.94 2.31 6.99
CA GLN A 35 -6.58 3.24 7.92
C GLN A 35 -6.84 2.61 9.29
N GLN A 36 -7.41 1.40 9.33
CA GLN A 36 -7.66 0.67 10.58
C GLN A 36 -6.34 0.44 11.35
N ARG A 37 -5.25 0.13 10.63
CA ARG A 37 -3.93 -0.08 11.22
C ARG A 37 -3.27 1.21 11.67
N LYS A 38 -3.76 2.39 11.26
CA LYS A 38 -3.19 3.71 11.53
C LYS A 38 -1.70 3.76 11.21
N ILE A 39 -1.33 3.27 10.03
CA ILE A 39 0.08 3.13 9.68
C ILE A 39 0.82 4.47 9.67
N GLU A 40 0.12 5.56 9.39
CA GLU A 40 0.64 6.93 9.43
C GLU A 40 1.09 7.38 10.82
N GLN A 41 0.57 6.75 11.88
CA GLN A 41 0.93 7.03 13.28
C GLN A 41 2.01 6.07 13.80
N LYS A 42 2.07 4.86 13.25
CA LYS A 42 3.05 3.83 13.63
C LYS A 42 4.42 4.06 13.03
N PHE A 43 4.46 4.72 11.89
CA PHE A 43 5.68 5.05 11.17
C PHE A 43 5.85 6.56 11.09
N LYS A 44 7.10 7.01 10.95
CA LYS A 44 7.43 8.43 10.79
C LYS A 44 8.01 8.65 9.39
N SER A 45 7.65 9.76 8.75
CA SER A 45 8.05 10.10 7.38
C SER A 45 9.57 10.20 7.21
N ASP A 46 10.30 10.65 8.23
CA ASP A 46 11.77 10.72 8.27
C ASP A 46 12.44 9.37 7.98
N ARG A 47 11.85 8.25 8.42
CA ARG A 47 12.33 6.89 8.16
C ARG A 47 12.12 6.45 6.70
N PHE A 48 11.32 7.18 5.94
CA PHE A 48 11.01 6.90 4.54
C PHE A 48 11.72 7.85 3.58
N HIS A 49 12.54 8.78 4.09
CA HIS A 49 13.36 9.62 3.22
C HIS A 49 14.28 8.75 2.34
N GLN A 50 14.13 8.88 1.03
CA GLN A 50 14.83 8.07 0.02
C GLN A 50 14.60 6.54 0.14
N ALA A 51 13.55 6.12 0.83
CA ALA A 51 13.17 4.71 0.88
C ALA A 51 12.52 4.27 -0.45
N CYS A 52 12.72 3.01 -0.82
CA CYS A 52 12.06 2.40 -1.97
C CYS A 52 11.11 1.28 -1.52
N LEU A 53 9.87 1.32 -2.00
CA LEU A 53 8.90 0.24 -1.84
C LEU A 53 8.96 -0.67 -3.08
N LEU A 54 9.73 -1.75 -2.99
CA LEU A 54 9.98 -2.67 -4.11
C LEU A 54 8.75 -3.52 -4.47
N CYS A 55 8.17 -3.34 -5.66
CA CYS A 55 7.19 -4.24 -6.30
C CYS A 55 7.91 -5.30 -7.14
N SER A 56 7.22 -6.41 -7.41
CA SER A 56 7.61 -7.39 -8.45
C SER A 56 6.67 -7.33 -9.67
N GLU A 57 5.62 -6.53 -9.56
CA GLU A 57 4.66 -6.21 -10.61
C GLU A 57 5.31 -5.40 -11.74
N ASP A 58 4.86 -5.61 -12.97
CA ASP A 58 5.34 -4.95 -14.19
C ASP A 58 5.01 -3.45 -14.24
N THR A 59 3.88 -3.07 -13.64
CA THR A 59 3.36 -1.71 -13.61
C THR A 59 2.77 -1.36 -12.24
N PRO A 60 2.72 -0.07 -11.87
CA PRO A 60 2.13 0.35 -10.59
C PRO A 60 0.59 0.24 -10.56
N LYS A 61 -0.09 -0.02 -11.69
CA LYS A 61 -1.57 -0.01 -11.79
C LYS A 61 -2.23 -0.93 -10.75
N HIS A 62 -1.76 -2.17 -10.64
CA HIS A 62 -2.26 -3.17 -9.71
C HIS A 62 -1.21 -3.58 -8.66
N CYS A 63 -0.35 -2.66 -8.24
CA CYS A 63 0.58 -2.92 -7.14
C CYS A 63 0.03 -2.39 -5.81
N HIS A 64 -0.05 -3.24 -4.78
CA HIS A 64 -0.50 -2.83 -3.45
C HIS A 64 0.46 -1.83 -2.77
N ARG A 65 1.74 -1.82 -3.16
CA ARG A 65 2.74 -0.87 -2.62
C ARG A 65 2.53 0.55 -3.13
N ARG A 66 1.95 0.73 -4.33
CA ARG A 66 1.45 2.03 -4.79
C ARG A 66 0.43 2.56 -3.78
N LEU A 67 -0.55 1.74 -3.41
CA LEU A 67 -1.60 2.12 -2.46
C LEU A 67 -1.04 2.54 -1.10
N VAL A 68 -0.03 1.84 -0.60
CA VAL A 68 0.66 2.22 0.65
C VAL A 68 1.35 3.58 0.51
N ALA A 69 2.10 3.79 -0.59
CA ALA A 69 2.80 5.04 -0.83
C ALA A 69 1.82 6.23 -0.93
N GLU A 70 0.75 6.07 -1.71
CA GLU A 70 -0.28 7.09 -1.92
C GLU A 70 -1.03 7.39 -0.61
N TYR A 71 -1.42 6.35 0.14
CA TYR A 71 -2.04 6.52 1.45
C TYR A 71 -1.15 7.33 2.39
N LEU A 72 0.15 7.02 2.48
CA LEU A 72 1.07 7.73 3.37
C LEU A 72 1.34 9.17 2.91
N ARG A 73 1.43 9.42 1.59
CA ARG A 73 1.53 10.77 1.03
C ARG A 73 0.32 11.63 1.42
N ASP A 74 -0.87 11.05 1.44
CA ASP A 74 -2.08 11.79 1.81
C ASP A 74 -2.17 12.06 3.33
N LYS A 75 -1.31 11.44 4.15
CA LYS A 75 -1.26 11.60 5.62
C LYS A 75 -0.04 12.37 6.12
N TRP A 76 1.02 12.44 5.33
CA TRP A 76 2.27 13.10 5.70
C TRP A 76 2.55 14.28 4.78
N GLU A 77 3.03 15.38 5.35
CA GLU A 77 3.41 16.56 4.56
C GLU A 77 4.74 16.32 3.83
N GLY A 78 4.85 16.89 2.61
CA GLY A 78 6.12 16.93 1.87
C GLY A 78 6.57 15.60 1.26
N VAL A 79 5.66 14.65 1.02
CA VAL A 79 5.99 13.36 0.39
C VAL A 79 5.92 13.47 -1.13
N GLU A 80 7.03 13.19 -1.81
CA GLU A 80 7.07 12.96 -3.26
C GLU A 80 7.12 11.45 -3.54
N ILE A 81 6.26 10.97 -4.45
CA ILE A 81 6.27 9.58 -4.92
C ILE A 81 6.84 9.56 -6.34
N ARG A 82 7.88 8.76 -6.55
CA ARG A 82 8.43 8.48 -7.87
C ARG A 82 8.36 6.98 -8.16
N HIS A 83 7.69 6.63 -9.26
CA HIS A 83 7.70 5.26 -9.76
C HIS A 83 8.98 5.02 -10.56
N ILE A 84 9.70 3.96 -10.20
CA ILE A 84 10.88 3.49 -10.92
C ILE A 84 10.37 2.39 -11.84
N LEU A 85 10.40 2.63 -13.15
CA LEU A 85 9.98 1.72 -14.22
C LEU A 85 11.22 1.19 -14.95
#